data_AF-A0A955KZ74-F1
#
_entry.id   AF-A0A955KZ74-F1
#
_cell.length_a   1.000
_cell.length_b   1.000
_cell.length_c   1.000
_cell.angle_alpha   90.00
_cell.angle_beta   90.00
_cell.angle_gamma   90.00
#
_symmetry.space_group_name_H-M   'P 1'
#
loop_
_entity.id
_entity.type
_entity.pdbx_description
1 polymer ?
#
loop_
_entity_poly.entity_id
_entity_poly.type
_entity_poly.pdbx_seq_one_letter_code
_entity_poly.pdbx_strand_id
1 'polypeptide(L)' 'MLEEYICCMKLIVGLGNPGNEYALTRHNAGWIALDHVIKHLHGSEFRDSHHK' A
#
# COMPACT_ATOMS: atom_id res chain seq x y z
N MET A 1 8.78 -33.96 -12.30
CA MET A 1 7.87 -33.90 -11.14
C MET A 1 8.40 -32.86 -10.19
N LEU A 2 7.65 -31.76 -10.01
CA LEU A 2 8.01 -30.50 -9.33
C LEU A 2 8.71 -29.44 -10.22
N GLU A 3 8.08 -29.07 -11.34
CA GLU A 3 8.29 -27.72 -11.88
C GLU A 3 7.36 -26.77 -11.13
N GLU A 4 7.96 -26.05 -10.18
CA GLU A 4 7.62 -24.74 -9.64
C GLU A 4 6.18 -24.25 -9.88
N TYR A 5 5.35 -24.34 -8.83
CA TYR A 5 4.16 -23.50 -8.70
C TYR A 5 4.61 -22.03 -8.57
N ILE A 6 4.82 -21.34 -9.68
CA ILE A 6 5.02 -19.89 -9.69
C ILE A 6 3.68 -19.24 -9.31
N CYS A 7 3.60 -18.70 -8.09
CA CYS A 7 2.49 -17.86 -7.68
C CYS A 7 2.58 -16.53 -8.45
N CYS A 8 1.81 -16.41 -9.54
CA CYS A 8 1.83 -15.24 -10.42
C CYS A 8 1.16 -13.99 -9.83
N MET A 9 0.64 -14.07 -8.60
CA MET A 9 0.03 -12.94 -7.91
C MET A 9 0.86 -12.53 -6.70
N LYS A 10 1.26 -11.27 -6.67
CA LYS A 10 1.94 -10.64 -5.54
C LYS A 10 0.99 -9.58 -4.96
N LEU A 11 0.79 -9.63 -3.65
CA LEU A 11 -0.01 -8.64 -2.91
C LEU A 11 0.92 -7.79 -2.05
N ILE A 12 0.80 -6.47 -2.18
CA ILE A 12 1.48 -5.50 -1.33
C ILE A 12 0.40 -4.72 -0.57
N VAL A 13 0.55 -4.62 0.75
CA VAL A 13 -0.40 -3.93 1.63
C VAL A 13 0.37 -2.98 2.55
N GLY A 14 -0.15 -1.77 2.74
CA GLY A 14 0.32 -0.82 3.73
C GLY A 14 -0.72 -0.69 4.83
N LEU A 15 -0.27 -0.89 6.08
CA LEU A 15 -1.11 -0.74 7.26
C LEU A 15 -1.08 0.71 7.77
N GLY A 16 -2.18 1.13 8.39
CA GLY A 16 -2.37 2.47 8.94
C GLY A 16 -3.80 2.65 9.48
N ASN A 17 -4.04 3.81 10.10
CA ASN A 17 -5.35 4.23 10.59
C ASN A 17 -5.95 5.33 9.69
N PRO A 18 -7.26 5.30 9.40
CA PRO A 18 -7.96 6.36 8.66
C PRO A 18 -8.13 7.62 9.51
N GLY A 19 -8.11 8.79 8.87
CA GLY A 19 -8.27 10.10 9.49
C GLY A 19 -7.03 10.99 9.33
N ASN A 20 -7.25 12.29 9.10
CA ASN A 20 -6.18 13.26 8.89
C ASN A 20 -5.22 13.37 10.07
N GLU A 21 -5.71 13.14 11.29
CA GLU A 21 -4.92 13.14 12.51
C GLU A 21 -3.84 12.03 12.53
N TYR A 22 -4.01 10.98 11.72
CA TYR A 22 -3.06 9.87 11.64
C TYR A 22 -2.09 9.95 10.46
N ALA A 23 -2.29 10.90 9.53
CA ALA A 23 -1.59 10.97 8.24
C ALA A 23 -0.06 10.91 8.35
N LEU A 24 0.52 11.52 9.39
CA LEU A 24 1.97 11.57 9.61
C LEU A 24 2.43 10.84 10.89
N THR A 25 1.62 9.90 11.39
CA THR A 25 2.01 9.06 12.53
C THR A 25 2.88 7.90 12.07
N ARG A 26 3.77 7.42 12.94
CA ARG A 26 4.60 6.23 12.66
C ARG A 26 3.78 4.98 12.33
N HIS A 27 2.55 4.90 12.83
CA HIS A 27 1.63 3.79 12.55
C HIS A 27 1.19 3.77 11.07
N ASN A 28 1.20 4.92 10.39
CA ASN A 28 0.81 5.06 8.98
C ASN A 28 2.02 4.97 8.03
N ALA A 29 3.19 4.53 8.49
CA ALA A 29 4.37 4.36 7.64
C ALA A 29 4.11 3.43 6.44
N GLY A 30 3.22 2.44 6.57
CA GLY A 30 2.82 1.57 5.47
C GLY A 30 2.04 2.31 4.38
N TRP A 31 1.15 3.23 4.75
CA TRP A 31 0.42 4.09 3.82
C TRP A 31 1.35 5.07 3.11
N ILE A 32 2.22 5.75 3.85
CA ILE A 32 3.23 6.66 3.30
C ILE A 32 4.13 5.94 2.29
N ALA A 33 4.60 4.73 2.61
CA ALA A 33 5.41 3.94 1.71
C ALA A 33 4.64 3.54 0.43
N LEU A 34 3.37 3.17 0.55
CA LEU A 34 2.52 2.82 -0.60
C LEU A 34 2.32 4.01 -1.54
N ASP A 35 2.09 5.22 -1.03
CA ASP A 35 1.97 6.43 -1.84
C ASP A 35 3.23 6.65 -2.69
N HIS A 36 4.41 6.47 -2.09
CA HIS A 36 5.66 6.52 -2.82
C HIS A 36 5.76 5.40 -3.86
N VAL A 37 5.42 4.16 -3.52
CA VAL A 37 5.48 3.02 -4.46
C VAL A 37 4.58 3.24 -5.67
N ILE A 38 3.34 3.69 -5.48
CA ILE A 38 2.40 3.95 -6.59
C ILE A 38 2.92 5.05 -7.50
N LYS A 39 3.46 6.14 -6.92
CA LYS A 39 4.05 7.25 -7.67
C LYS A 39 5.18 6.78 -8.60
N HIS A 40 5.98 5.81 -8.17
CA HIS A 40 7.09 5.28 -8.98
C HIS A 40 6.66 4.18 -9.96
N LEU A 41 5.59 3.44 -9.67
CA LEU A 41 5.10 2.35 -10.51
C LEU A 41 4.02 2.78 -11.52
N HIS A 42 3.63 4.06 -11.54
CA HIS A 42 2.50 4.59 -12.32
C HIS A 42 1.20 3.81 -12.06
N GLY A 43 1.00 3.36 -10.81
CA GLY A 43 -0.22 2.67 -10.41
C GLY A 43 -1.43 3.62 -10.34
N SER A 44 -2.63 3.05 -10.27
CA SER A 44 -3.85 3.81 -9.97
C SER A 44 -3.83 4.32 -8.53
N GLU A 45 -4.24 5.58 -8.30
CA GLU A 45 -4.37 6.14 -6.95
C GLU A 45 -5.38 5.36 -6.09
N PHE A 46 -5.17 5.35 -4.77
CA PHE A 46 -6.13 4.76 -3.84
C PHE A 46 -7.44 5.55 -3.82
N ARG A 47 -8.58 4.86 -3.68
CA ARG A 47 -9.84 5.53 -3.30
C ARG A 47 -9.60 6.15 -1.94
N ASP A 48 -9.57 7.48 -1.92
CA ASP A 48 -9.18 8.30 -0.77
C ASP A 48 -9.99 7.91 0.48
N SER A 49 -9.41 6.99 1.24
CA SER A 49 -9.92 6.48 2.53
C SER A 49 -9.09 7.05 3.67
N HIS A 50 -7.97 7.70 3.33
CA HIS A 50 -7.00 8.26 4.26
C HIS A 50 -7.56 9.52 4.95
N HIS A 51 -8.42 10.26 4.25
CA HIS A 51 -8.98 11.54 4.67
C HIS A 51 -10.45 11.47 5.13
N LYS A 52 -11.01 10.27 5.34
CA LYS A 52 -12.36 10.09 5.89
C LYS A 52 -12.35 9.97 7.41
#